data_AF-A0A661T413-F1
#
_entry.id   AF-A0A661T413-F1
#
_cell.length_a   1.000
_cell.length_b   1.000
_cell.length_c   1.000
_cell.angle_alpha   90.00
_cell.angle_beta   90.00
_cell.angle_gamma   90.00
#
_symmetry.space_group_name_H-M   'P 1'
#
loop_
_entity.id
_entity.type
_entity.pdbx_description
1 polymer ?
#
loop_
_entity_poly.entity_id
_entity_poly.type
_entity_poly.pdbx_seq_one_letter_code
_entity_poly.pdbx_strand_id
1 'polypeptide(L)'
;MNDYKSESNLEKVLRSGQFAFTGECGPPQGANVEVLKEKAGHLKGCVDAVNVTDNQTAVVRMSSWAASLILLQEGLEPNFQMVCRDRNRLAIQSDILGVSAHG
;
A
#
# COMPACT_ATOMS: atom_id res chain seq x y z
N MET A 1 -13.37 -2.16 -23.88
CA MET A 1 -13.04 -1.88 -22.47
C MET A 1 -11.86 -2.78 -22.13
N ASN A 2 -10.74 -2.23 -21.66
CA ASN A 2 -9.58 -3.09 -21.40
C ASN A 2 -9.84 -3.98 -20.18
N ASP A 3 -9.54 -5.27 -20.30
CA ASP A 3 -9.64 -6.31 -19.28
C ASP A 3 -8.50 -6.24 -18.24
N TYR A 4 -8.15 -5.04 -17.77
CA TYR A 4 -7.10 -4.92 -16.75
C TYR A 4 -7.61 -5.46 -15.41
N LYS A 5 -6.96 -6.52 -14.94
CA LYS A 5 -7.17 -7.13 -13.61
C LYS A 5 -5.90 -6.98 -12.79
N SER A 6 -6.05 -6.67 -11.51
CA SER A 6 -4.93 -6.68 -10.56
C SER A 6 -4.59 -8.09 -10.10
N GLU A 7 -5.53 -9.04 -10.20
CA GLU A 7 -5.43 -10.40 -9.65
C GLU A 7 -5.20 -10.43 -8.13
N SER A 8 -5.42 -9.29 -7.47
CA SER A 8 -5.19 -9.10 -6.04
C SER A 8 -6.32 -9.73 -5.21
N ASN A 9 -6.05 -9.99 -3.92
CA ASN A 9 -7.06 -10.46 -2.98
C ASN A 9 -8.23 -9.47 -2.90
N LEU A 10 -7.97 -8.17 -2.84
CA LEU A 10 -9.02 -7.15 -2.81
C LEU A 10 -9.95 -7.24 -4.05
N GLU A 11 -9.39 -7.41 -5.25
CA GLU A 11 -10.20 -7.62 -6.46
C GLU A 11 -11.07 -8.88 -6.33
N LYS A 12 -10.48 -10.00 -5.88
CA LYS A 12 -11.17 -11.29 -5.72
C LYS A 12 -12.33 -11.19 -4.73
N VAL A 13 -12.12 -10.56 -3.58
CA VAL A 13 -13.16 -10.34 -2.56
C VAL A 13 -14.30 -9.52 -3.13
N LEU A 14 -14.00 -8.36 -3.73
CA LEU A 14 -15.01 -7.49 -4.34
C LEU A 14 -15.81 -8.20 -5.46
N ARG A 15 -15.13 -8.97 -6.32
CA ARG A 15 -15.80 -9.71 -7.40
C ARG A 15 -16.66 -10.87 -6.90
N SER A 16 -16.31 -11.48 -5.78
CA SER A 16 -17.09 -12.56 -5.17
C SER A 16 -18.40 -12.10 -4.54
N GLY A 17 -18.62 -10.78 -4.42
CA GLY A 17 -19.77 -10.20 -3.73
C GLY A 17 -19.70 -10.27 -2.20
N GLN A 18 -18.56 -10.71 -1.65
CA GLN A 18 -18.29 -10.66 -0.22
C GLN A 18 -18.01 -9.23 0.23
N PHE A 19 -18.20 -8.96 1.52
CA PHE A 19 -17.86 -7.67 2.10
C PHE A 19 -16.34 -7.54 2.25
N ALA A 20 -15.73 -6.59 1.53
CA ALA A 20 -14.31 -6.31 1.64
C ALA A 20 -14.01 -5.45 2.88
N PHE A 21 -13.12 -5.93 3.74
CA PHE A 21 -12.65 -5.23 4.93
C PHE A 21 -11.19 -4.81 4.77
N THR A 22 -10.96 -3.51 4.64
CA THR A 22 -9.61 -2.95 4.47
C THR A 22 -9.17 -2.21 5.71
N GLY A 23 -7.90 -2.36 6.09
CA GLY A 23 -7.24 -1.51 7.09
C GLY A 23 -6.51 -0.33 6.46
N GLU A 24 -6.12 0.65 7.27
CA GLU A 24 -5.16 1.69 6.86
C GLU A 24 -3.90 1.57 7.71
N CYS A 25 -2.72 1.53 7.07
CA CYS A 25 -1.44 1.48 7.75
C CYS A 25 -0.52 2.56 7.17
N GLY A 26 -0.43 3.67 7.89
CA GLY A 26 0.42 4.80 7.50
C GLY A 26 1.90 4.54 7.77
N PRO A 27 2.81 4.87 6.82
CA PRO A 27 4.24 4.76 7.02
C PRO A 27 4.73 5.63 8.21
N PRO A 28 5.84 5.27 8.87
CA PRO A 28 6.36 6.02 10.01
C PRO A 28 6.98 7.37 9.61
N GLN A 29 7.09 8.29 10.58
CA GLN A 29 7.95 9.47 10.47
C GLN A 29 9.39 8.99 10.69
N GLY A 30 10.16 8.84 9.61
CA GLY A 30 11.53 8.31 9.64
C GLY A 30 11.66 6.89 9.09
N ALA A 31 12.83 6.27 9.31
CA ALA A 31 13.23 5.02 8.66
C ALA A 31 13.13 3.76 9.56
N ASN A 32 12.63 3.89 10.80
CA ASN A 32 12.49 2.73 11.69
C ASN A 32 11.34 1.84 11.23
N VAL A 33 11.69 0.70 10.63
CA VAL A 33 10.76 -0.28 10.07
C VAL A 33 9.94 -1.00 11.16
N GLU A 34 10.47 -1.13 12.38
CA GLU A 34 9.80 -1.88 13.44
C GLU A 34 8.45 -1.27 13.82
N VAL A 35 8.31 0.07 13.72
CA VAL A 35 7.03 0.77 13.93
C VAL A 35 5.98 0.36 12.90
N LEU A 36 6.41 0.06 11.66
CA LEU A 36 5.50 -0.39 10.60
C LEU A 36 5.12 -1.86 10.81
N LYS A 37 6.08 -2.70 11.19
CA LYS A 37 5.83 -4.14 11.47
C LYS A 37 4.92 -4.36 12.67
N GLU A 38 5.07 -3.58 13.73
CA GLU A 38 4.18 -3.62 14.89
C GLU A 38 2.72 -3.38 14.46
N LYS A 39 2.49 -2.31 13.67
CA LYS A 39 1.17 -2.01 13.10
C LYS A 39 0.67 -3.12 12.16
N ALA A 40 1.55 -3.70 11.34
CA ALA A 40 1.23 -4.82 10.48
C ALA A 40 0.71 -6.02 11.28
N GLY A 41 1.33 -6.31 12.44
CA GLY A 41 0.91 -7.38 13.34
C GLY A 41 -0.54 -7.27 13.81
N HIS A 42 -1.05 -6.06 13.99
CA HIS A 42 -2.46 -5.84 14.36
C HIS A 42 -3.46 -6.06 13.22
N LEU A 43 -3.00 -5.97 11.96
CA LEU A 43 -3.86 -6.08 10.78
C LEU A 43 -3.81 -7.48 10.16
N LYS A 44 -2.71 -8.22 10.36
CA LYS A 44 -2.47 -9.52 9.76
C LYS A 44 -3.55 -10.53 10.17
N GLY A 45 -4.22 -11.10 9.16
CA GLY A 45 -5.32 -12.05 9.35
C GLY A 45 -6.67 -11.40 9.69
N CYS A 46 -6.73 -10.08 9.79
CA CYS A 46 -7.97 -9.34 10.09
C CYS A 46 -8.52 -8.56 8.89
N VAL A 47 -7.70 -8.28 7.88
CA VAL A 47 -8.06 -7.43 6.72
C VAL A 47 -7.76 -8.12 5.39
N ASP A 48 -8.55 -7.81 4.37
CA ASP A 48 -8.38 -8.32 3.01
C ASP A 48 -7.25 -7.60 2.27
N ALA A 49 -7.04 -6.31 2.58
CA ALA A 49 -5.97 -5.47 2.06
C ALA A 49 -5.71 -4.29 3.01
N VAL A 50 -4.58 -3.61 2.83
CA VAL A 50 -4.14 -2.48 3.65
C VAL A 50 -3.87 -1.26 2.79
N ASN A 51 -4.60 -0.18 3.02
CA ASN A 51 -4.33 1.11 2.41
C ASN A 51 -3.02 1.69 2.96
N VAL A 52 -2.03 1.86 2.08
CA VAL A 52 -0.71 2.43 2.43
C VAL A 52 -0.65 3.85 1.91
N THR A 53 -0.96 4.77 2.81
CA THR A 53 -1.14 6.17 2.53
C THR A 53 0.21 6.92 2.39
N ASP A 54 0.26 7.91 1.50
CA ASP A 54 1.47 8.64 1.12
C ASP A 54 1.49 10.07 1.69
N ASN A 55 2.49 10.37 2.52
CA ASN A 55 2.71 11.67 3.16
C ASN A 55 1.41 12.30 3.73
N GLN A 56 0.71 11.54 4.60
CA GLN A 56 -0.49 11.98 5.31
C GLN A 56 -0.30 13.40 5.85
N THR A 57 -1.32 14.25 5.71
CA THR A 57 -1.31 15.61 6.26
C THR A 57 -0.13 16.48 5.80
N ALA A 58 0.46 16.16 4.63
CA ALA A 58 1.66 16.81 4.09
C ALA A 58 2.89 16.74 5.02
N VAL A 59 2.98 15.68 5.81
CA VAL A 59 4.11 15.41 6.70
C VAL A 59 5.01 14.36 6.07
N VAL A 60 6.34 14.57 6.13
CA VAL A 60 7.33 13.62 5.62
C VAL A 60 7.20 12.29 6.35
N ARG A 61 7.02 11.22 5.58
CA ARG A 61 7.02 9.83 6.04
C ARG A 61 7.97 9.00 5.17
N MET A 62 8.25 7.78 5.59
CA MET A 62 8.74 6.75 4.68
C MET A 62 7.82 6.69 3.44
N SER A 63 8.39 6.54 2.24
CA SER A 63 7.58 6.48 1.02
C SER A 63 6.57 5.33 1.10
N SER A 64 5.34 5.58 0.62
CA SER A 64 4.28 4.56 0.68
C SER A 64 4.66 3.29 -0.08
N TRP A 65 5.39 3.39 -1.20
CA TRP A 65 5.83 2.20 -1.94
C TRP A 65 6.81 1.32 -1.15
N ALA A 66 7.75 1.92 -0.41
CA ALA A 66 8.70 1.17 0.41
C ALA A 66 7.99 0.52 1.59
N ALA A 67 7.03 1.23 2.22
CA ALA A 67 6.18 0.66 3.24
C ALA A 67 5.31 -0.49 2.70
N SER A 68 4.75 -0.35 1.50
CA SER A 68 4.02 -1.43 0.82
C SER A 68 4.87 -2.68 0.65
N LEU A 69 6.12 -2.54 0.20
CA LEU A 69 7.03 -3.68 0.02
C LEU A 69 7.34 -4.40 1.35
N ILE A 70 7.50 -3.64 2.43
CA ILE A 70 7.68 -4.21 3.77
C ILE A 70 6.41 -4.96 4.20
N LEU A 71 5.23 -4.37 4.00
CA LEU A 71 3.96 -5.03 4.35
C LEU A 71 3.70 -6.30 3.55
N LEU A 72 4.10 -6.34 2.27
CA LEU A 72 4.11 -7.56 1.46
C LEU A 72 4.98 -8.66 2.10
N GLN A 73 6.19 -8.31 2.57
CA GLN A 73 7.07 -9.25 3.25
C GLN A 73 6.49 -9.75 4.57
N GLU A 74 5.70 -8.92 5.26
CA GLU A 74 4.95 -9.30 6.47
C GLU A 74 3.67 -10.11 6.16
N GLY A 75 3.34 -10.33 4.89
CA GLY A 75 2.18 -11.13 4.47
C GLY A 75 0.85 -10.38 4.46
N LEU A 76 0.89 -9.06 4.27
CA LEU A 76 -0.27 -8.21 4.04
C LEU A 76 -0.28 -7.72 2.60
N GLU A 77 -1.45 -7.71 1.96
CA GLU A 77 -1.62 -7.12 0.62
C GLU A 77 -1.79 -5.60 0.72
N PRO A 78 -0.84 -4.78 0.25
CA PRO A 78 -0.95 -3.34 0.29
C PRO A 78 -1.73 -2.81 -0.93
N ASN A 79 -2.64 -1.88 -0.67
CA ASN A 79 -3.15 -0.95 -1.66
C ASN A 79 -2.26 0.30 -1.64
N PHE A 80 -1.26 0.32 -2.52
CA PHE A 80 -0.31 1.43 -2.67
C PHE A 80 -1.02 2.71 -3.10
N GLN A 81 -0.97 3.73 -2.26
CA GLN A 81 -1.49 5.05 -2.57
C GLN A 81 -0.33 6.02 -2.82
N MET A 82 -0.59 7.01 -3.66
CA MET A 82 0.36 8.09 -3.91
C MET A 82 -0.38 9.40 -4.10
N VAL A 83 0.25 10.50 -3.71
CA VAL A 83 -0.28 11.85 -3.93
C VAL A 83 0.54 12.61 -4.97
N CYS A 84 -0.13 13.41 -5.79
CA CYS A 84 0.50 14.22 -6.83
C CYS A 84 1.08 15.56 -6.31
N ARG A 85 0.72 15.97 -5.09
CA ARG A 85 1.05 17.31 -4.55
C ARG A 85 2.57 17.53 -4.45
N ASP A 86 3.30 16.50 -4.03
CA ASP A 86 4.70 16.61 -3.61
C ASP A 86 5.67 15.99 -4.64
N ARG A 87 5.19 15.58 -5.83
CA ARG A 87 5.97 14.89 -6.86
C ARG A 87 5.64 15.40 -8.26
N ASN A 88 6.66 15.46 -9.12
CA ASN A 88 6.44 15.70 -10.54
C ASN A 88 6.05 14.39 -11.27
N ARG A 89 5.63 14.52 -12.54
CA ARG A 89 5.20 13.36 -13.35
C ARG A 89 6.27 12.27 -13.48
N LEU A 90 7.55 12.64 -13.57
CA LEU A 90 8.64 11.67 -13.69
C LEU A 90 8.80 10.86 -12.40
N ALA A 91 8.76 11.52 -11.24
CA ALA A 91 8.81 10.86 -9.95
C ALA A 91 7.62 9.90 -9.76
N ILE A 92 6.41 10.34 -10.12
CA ILE A 92 5.20 9.50 -10.06
C ILE A 92 5.34 8.26 -10.94
N GLN A 93 5.74 8.42 -12.20
CA GLN A 93 5.90 7.30 -13.13
C GLN A 93 7.02 6.36 -12.70
N SER A 94 8.13 6.90 -12.18
CA SER A 94 9.23 6.10 -11.65
C SER A 94 8.79 5.26 -10.45
N ASP A 95 8.02 5.83 -9.53
CA ASP A 95 7.46 5.09 -8.38
C ASP A 95 6.51 3.98 -8.85
N ILE A 96 5.60 4.25 -9.79
CA ILE A 96 4.66 3.25 -10.34
C ILE A 96 5.40 2.10 -11.02
N LEU A 97 6.40 2.40 -11.86
CA LEU A 97 7.23 1.39 -12.52
C LEU A 97 8.00 0.54 -11.51
N GLY A 98 8.54 1.18 -10.47
CA GLY A 98 9.23 0.50 -9.37
C GLY A 98 8.30 -0.44 -8.59
N VAL A 99 7.12 0.04 -8.21
CA VAL A 99 6.10 -0.77 -7.51
C VAL A 99 5.72 -1.98 -8.36
N SER A 100 5.38 -1.76 -9.64
CA SER A 100 4.96 -2.84 -10.55
C SER A 100 6.04 -3.90 -10.77
N ALA A 101 7.33 -3.56 -10.62
CA ALA A 101 8.42 -4.53 -10.72
C ALA A 101 8.53 -5.46 -9.51
N HIS A 102 7.90 -5.10 -8.38
CA HIS A 102 7.93 -5.85 -7.13
C HIS A 102 6.67 -6.70 -6.85
N GLY A 103 5.68 -6.66 -7.75
CA GLY A 103 4.41 -7.39 -7.63
C GLY A 103 3.28 -6.49 -7.21
#